data_AF-A0A838E072-F1
#
_entry.id   AF-A0A838E072-F1
#
_cell.length_a   1.000
_cell.length_b   1.000
_cell.length_c   1.000
_cell.angle_alpha   90.00
_cell.angle_beta   90.00
_cell.angle_gamma   90.00
#
_symmetry.space_group_name_H-M   'P 1'
#
loop_
_entity.id
_entity.type
_entity.pdbx_description
1 polymer ?
#
loop_
_entity_poly.entity_id
_entity_poly.type
_entity_poly.pdbx_seq_one_letter_code
_entity_poly.pdbx_strand_id
1 'polypeptide(L)'
;MQRGGGNRSALPAVSIAILVTALLIILIVIGSRGLHDFDSALIGYAVGTVFAVAALAYRYTLWIARPPTWRYFRAGWANFFSWRNFTRY
;
A
#
# COMPACT_ATOMS: atom_id res chain seq x y z
N MET A 1 -6.72 -28.25 19.57
CA MET A 1 -7.54 -28.13 18.34
C MET A 1 -7.85 -26.65 18.09
N GLN A 2 -7.00 -25.92 17.37
CA GLN A 2 -7.17 -24.48 17.09
C GLN A 2 -8.03 -24.28 15.83
N ARG A 3 -9.25 -23.75 16.01
CA ARG A 3 -10.20 -23.46 14.91
C ARG A 3 -9.84 -22.14 14.21
N GLY A 4 -9.46 -22.21 12.93
CA GLY A 4 -10.07 -21.44 11.82
C GLY A 4 -10.10 -19.90 11.82
N GLY A 5 -9.16 -19.19 12.45
CA GLY A 5 -9.17 -17.71 12.54
C GLY A 5 -8.39 -16.92 11.48
N GLY A 6 -7.73 -17.57 10.51
CA GLY A 6 -6.67 -16.94 9.68
C GLY A 6 -7.11 -16.03 8.53
N ASN A 7 -8.40 -16.00 8.19
CA ASN A 7 -8.80 -15.58 6.83
C ASN A 7 -9.40 -14.17 6.77
N ARG A 8 -9.88 -13.63 7.90
CA ARG A 8 -10.64 -12.36 7.91
C ARG A 8 -9.78 -11.13 7.61
N SER A 9 -8.48 -11.18 7.93
CA SER A 9 -7.53 -10.10 7.65
C SER A 9 -6.80 -10.27 6.32
N ALA A 10 -6.82 -11.46 5.72
CA ALA A 10 -6.14 -11.72 4.46
C ALA A 10 -6.91 -11.14 3.25
N LEU A 11 -8.25 -11.27 3.27
CA LEU A 11 -9.12 -10.72 2.23
C LEU A 11 -8.92 -9.19 2.03
N PRO A 12 -8.99 -8.33 3.07
CA PRO A 12 -8.76 -6.91 2.90
C PRO A 12 -7.32 -6.58 2.48
N ALA A 13 -6.33 -7.38 2.89
CA ALA A 13 -4.94 -7.18 2.49
C ALA A 13 -4.72 -7.42 0.99
N VAL A 14 -5.35 -8.45 0.42
CA VAL A 14 -5.31 -8.72 -1.02
C VAL A 14 -6.03 -7.62 -1.79
N SER A 15 -7.22 -7.18 -1.33
CA SER A 15 -7.96 -6.09 -1.98
C SER A 15 -7.15 -4.79 -2.01
N ILE A 16 -6.52 -4.42 -0.89
CA ILE A 16 -5.67 -3.21 -0.82
C ILE A 16 -4.46 -3.36 -1.74
N ALA A 17 -3.79 -4.51 -1.75
CA ALA A 17 -2.65 -4.74 -2.64
C ALA A 17 -3.04 -4.60 -4.12
N ILE A 18 -4.18 -5.16 -4.53
CA ILE A 18 -4.70 -5.03 -5.90
C ILE A 18 -5.00 -3.57 -6.23
N LEU A 19 -5.71 -2.84 -5.35
CA LEU A 19 -6.04 -1.44 -5.56
C LEU A 19 -4.79 -0.56 -5.70
N VAL A 20 -3.82 -0.70 -4.81
CA VAL A 20 -2.56 0.07 -4.87
C VAL A 20 -1.77 -0.25 -6.13
N THR A 21 -1.72 -1.53 -6.52
CA THR A 21 -1.02 -1.96 -7.74
C THR A 21 -1.70 -1.45 -9.01
N ALA A 22 -3.03 -1.53 -9.07
CA ALA A 22 -3.81 -0.99 -10.17
C ALA A 22 -3.64 0.52 -10.30
N LEU A 23 -3.67 1.24 -9.16
CA LEU A 23 -3.40 2.67 -9.13
C LEU A 23 -2.01 2.99 -9.67
N LEU A 24 -0.97 2.27 -9.25
CA LEU A 24 0.38 2.45 -9.75
C LEU A 24 0.46 2.26 -11.28
N ILE A 25 -0.15 1.21 -11.81
CA ILE A 25 -0.19 0.95 -13.26
C ILE A 25 -0.87 2.13 -13.98
N ILE A 26 -1.99 2.63 -13.45
CA ILE A 26 -2.68 3.80 -14.00
C ILE A 26 -1.76 5.03 -14.00
N LEU A 27 -1.03 5.30 -12.91
CA LEU A 27 -0.08 6.41 -12.86
C LEU A 27 1.06 6.26 -13.89
N ILE A 28 1.57 5.04 -14.09
CA ILE A 28 2.60 4.78 -15.11
C ILE A 28 2.04 5.09 -16.51
N VAL A 29 0.84 4.60 -16.82
CA VAL A 29 0.20 4.82 -18.13
C VAL A 29 -0.08 6.30 -18.37
N ILE A 30 -0.64 7.01 -17.38
CA ILE A 30 -0.92 8.45 -17.48
C ILE A 30 0.39 9.25 -17.61
N GLY A 31 1.38 8.95 -16.77
CA GLY A 31 2.67 9.65 -16.76
C GLY A 31 3.49 9.43 -18.03
N SER A 32 3.32 8.29 -18.70
CA SER A 32 3.97 7.96 -19.98
C SER A 32 3.18 8.37 -21.22
N ARG A 33 2.08 9.13 -21.05
CA ARG A 33 1.17 9.52 -22.15
C ARG A 33 0.65 8.33 -22.96
N GLY A 34 0.26 7.26 -22.26
CA GLY A 34 -0.18 6.03 -22.90
C GLY A 34 0.97 5.17 -23.42
N LEU A 35 2.11 5.15 -22.70
CA LEU A 35 3.33 4.41 -23.03
C LEU A 35 4.10 4.93 -24.27
N HIS A 36 3.70 6.07 -24.84
CA HIS A 36 4.37 6.63 -26.00
C HIS A 36 5.81 7.10 -25.70
N ASP A 37 6.01 7.67 -24.52
CA ASP A 37 7.33 8.13 -24.06
C ASP A 37 8.05 7.05 -23.22
N PHE A 38 7.55 5.81 -23.21
CA PHE A 38 8.07 4.74 -22.36
C PHE A 38 9.20 3.97 -23.05
N ASP A 39 10.43 4.13 -22.54
CA ASP A 39 11.58 3.37 -23.04
C ASP A 39 11.43 1.87 -22.71
N SER A 40 11.61 1.04 -23.73
CA SER A 40 11.55 -0.42 -23.61
C SER A 40 12.60 -0.98 -22.66
N ALA A 41 13.75 -0.31 -22.48
CA ALA A 41 14.77 -0.69 -21.52
C ALA A 41 14.27 -0.63 -20.06
N LEU A 42 13.22 0.16 -19.78
CA LEU A 42 12.65 0.33 -18.45
C LEU A 42 11.57 -0.70 -18.11
N ILE A 43 11.16 -1.55 -19.06
CA ILE A 43 10.09 -2.55 -18.83
C ILE A 43 10.43 -3.45 -17.64
N GLY A 44 11.66 -3.94 -17.55
CA GLY A 44 12.10 -4.80 -16.45
C GLY A 44 11.98 -4.12 -15.08
N TYR A 45 12.34 -2.84 -15.02
CA TYR A 45 12.22 -2.03 -13.80
C TYR A 45 10.75 -1.80 -13.44
N ALA A 46 9.91 -1.43 -14.41
CA ALA A 46 8.48 -1.20 -14.16
C ALA A 46 7.78 -2.46 -13.63
N VAL A 47 8.03 -3.61 -14.25
CA VAL A 47 7.50 -4.91 -13.78
C VAL A 47 7.98 -5.18 -12.35
N GLY A 48 9.28 -5.03 -12.09
CA GLY A 48 9.86 -5.20 -10.75
C GLY A 48 9.22 -4.28 -9.71
N THR A 49 9.02 -3.00 -10.03
CA THR A 49 8.38 -2.03 -9.15
C THR A 49 6.92 -2.38 -8.87
N VAL A 50 6.15 -2.80 -9.90
CA VAL A 50 4.75 -3.21 -9.73
C VAL A 50 4.65 -4.41 -8.77
N PHE A 51 5.48 -5.44 -8.95
CA PHE A 51 5.51 -6.58 -8.04
C PHE A 51 5.98 -6.20 -6.63
N ALA A 52 7.00 -5.35 -6.50
CA ALA A 52 7.49 -4.89 -5.22
C ALA A 52 6.42 -4.12 -4.44
N VAL A 53 5.69 -3.23 -5.13
CA VAL A 53 4.60 -2.45 -4.52
C VAL A 53 3.44 -3.36 -4.12
N ALA A 54 3.06 -4.33 -4.96
CA ALA A 54 2.03 -5.30 -4.62
C ALA A 54 2.38 -6.12 -3.36
N ALA A 55 3.61 -6.67 -3.32
CA ALA A 55 4.10 -7.46 -2.20
C ALA A 55 4.20 -6.62 -0.91
N LEU A 56 4.70 -5.39 -1.03
CA LEU A 56 4.82 -4.45 0.08
C LEU A 56 3.45 -4.07 0.62
N ALA A 57 2.50 -3.70 -0.24
CA ALA A 57 1.14 -3.34 0.16
C ALA A 57 0.45 -4.49 0.89
N TYR A 58 0.56 -5.72 0.37
CA TYR A 58 0.03 -6.91 1.04
C TYR A 58 0.67 -7.13 2.41
N ARG A 59 2.01 -7.13 2.48
CA ARG A 59 2.76 -7.37 3.72
C ARG A 59 2.47 -6.31 4.77
N TYR A 60 2.42 -5.04 4.36
CA TYR A 60 2.16 -3.90 5.25
C TYR A 60 0.73 -3.94 5.79
N THR A 61 -0.25 -4.28 4.94
CA THR A 61 -1.65 -4.40 5.38
C THR A 61 -1.84 -5.54 6.38
N LEU A 62 -1.17 -6.68 6.18
CA LEU A 62 -1.18 -7.76 7.18
C LEU A 62 -0.53 -7.35 8.51
N TRP A 63 0.54 -6.56 8.47
CA TRP A 63 1.22 -6.06 9.66
C TRP A 63 0.32 -5.11 10.45
N ILE A 64 -0.39 -4.22 9.75
CA ILE A 64 -1.24 -3.21 10.38
C ILE A 64 -2.56 -3.75 10.91
N ALA A 65 -3.06 -4.83 10.32
CA ALA A 65 -4.28 -5.51 10.75
C ALA A 65 -4.15 -6.15 12.15
N ARG A 66 -2.95 -6.18 12.75
CA ARG A 66 -2.75 -6.67 14.11
C ARG A 66 -3.27 -5.63 15.12
N PRO A 67 -4.12 -6.04 16.09
CA PRO A 67 -4.77 -5.11 17.04
C PRO A 67 -3.84 -4.14 17.79
N PRO A 68 -2.64 -4.52 18.29
CA PRO A 68 -1.75 -3.57 18.93
C PRO A 68 -1.20 -2.53 17.95
N THR A 69 -0.84 -2.93 16.73
CA THR A 69 -0.26 -2.06 15.71
C THR A 69 -1.26 -1.05 15.17
N TRP A 70 -2.52 -1.45 14.99
CA TRP A 70 -3.59 -0.57 14.49
C TRP A 70 -3.80 0.67 15.38
N ARG A 71 -3.72 0.50 16.71
CA ARG A 71 -3.88 1.61 17.65
C ARG A 71 -2.78 2.67 17.46
N TYR A 72 -1.54 2.24 17.32
CA TYR A 72 -0.42 3.15 17.07
C TYR A 72 -0.53 3.83 15.72
N PHE A 73 -0.94 3.11 14.68
CA PHE A 73 -1.13 3.70 13.36
C PHE A 73 -2.21 4.79 13.35
N ARG A 74 -3.36 4.53 13.99
CA ARG A 74 -4.43 5.53 14.12
C ARG A 74 -3.98 6.76 14.92
N ALA A 75 -3.24 6.55 16.01
CA ALA A 75 -2.67 7.63 16.80
C ALA A 75 -1.64 8.45 16.00
N GLY A 76 -0.81 7.80 15.18
CA GLY A 76 0.13 8.45 14.28
C GLY A 76 -0.56 9.38 13.29
N TRP A 77 -1.60 8.91 12.61
CA TRP A 77 -2.40 9.74 11.70
C TRP A 77 -3.15 10.86 12.40
N ALA A 78 -3.71 10.59 13.59
CA ALA A 78 -4.36 11.63 14.39
C ALA A 78 -3.39 12.75 14.77
N ASN A 79 -2.14 12.42 15.13
CA ASN A 79 -1.11 13.41 15.41
C ASN A 79 -0.65 14.13 14.14
N PHE A 80 -0.48 13.43 13.02
CA PHE A 80 -0.04 14.01 11.76
C PHE A 80 -1.05 15.03 11.19
N PHE A 81 -2.35 14.77 11.32
CA PHE A 81 -3.40 15.70 10.89
C PHE A 81 -3.83 16.70 11.98
N SER A 82 -3.38 16.53 13.23
CA SER A 82 -3.62 17.50 14.30
C SER A 82 -2.69 18.71 14.15
N TRP A 83 -3.13 19.69 13.37
CA TRP A 83 -2.51 21.01 13.25
C TRP A 83 -2.28 21.71 14.61
N ARG A 84 -3.05 21.35 15.66
CA ARG A 84 -2.93 21.88 17.03
C ARG A 84 -1.70 21.36 17.79
N ASN A 85 -1.12 20.23 17.40
CA ASN A 85 0.11 19.73 18.03
C ASN A 85 1.37 20.39 17.48
N PHE A 86 1.37 20.76 16.19
CA PHE A 86 2.50 21.44 15.55
C PHE A 86 2.70 22.89 16.02
N THR A 87 1.68 23.49 16.63
CA THR A 87 1.72 24.88 17.13
C THR A 87 2.26 25.03 18.55
N ARG A 88 2.60 23.91 19.22
CA ARG A 88 3.13 23.91 20.61
C ARG A 88 4.64 23.62 20.73
N TYR A 89 5.33 23.50 19.61
CA TYR A 89 6.79 23.43 19.51
C TYR A 89 7.27 24.50 18.54
#